data_AF-A0A158J5B7-F1
#
_entry.id   AF-A0A158J5B7-F1
#
_cell.length_a   1.000
_cell.length_b   1.000
_cell.length_c   1.000
_cell.angle_alpha   90.00
_cell.angle_beta   90.00
_cell.angle_gamma   90.00
#
_symmetry.space_group_name_H-M   'P 1'
#
loop_
_entity.id
_entity.type
_entity.pdbx_description
1 polymer ?
#
loop_
_entity_poly.entity_id
_entity_poly.type
_entity_poly.pdbx_seq_one_letter_code
_entity_poly.pdbx_strand_id
1 'polypeptide(L)'
;MERVLSPQRVLVSAVVHGAHDDAARERMRRLFHSPLGVYVSHASRDHAELSLEFDVACEDLAFTIRTLRQVLPEAAIEEVRPRVFGQRLIRR
;
A
#
# COMPACT_ATOMS: atom_id res chain seq x y z
N MET A 1 -28.96 1.69 18.08
CA MET A 1 -28.19 2.77 17.43
C MET A 1 -26.82 2.21 17.12
N GLU A 2 -26.66 1.59 15.95
CA GLU A 2 -25.34 1.20 15.46
C GLU A 2 -24.56 2.48 15.17
N ARG A 3 -23.53 2.76 15.97
CA ARG A 3 -22.52 3.75 15.58
C ARG A 3 -21.86 3.18 14.33
N VAL A 4 -22.24 3.70 13.17
CA VAL A 4 -21.41 3.60 11.97
C VAL A 4 -20.15 4.40 12.29
N LEU A 5 -19.20 3.74 12.96
CA LEU A 5 -17.83 4.24 13.06
C LEU A 5 -17.39 4.40 11.61
N SER A 6 -17.10 5.63 11.19
CA SER A 6 -16.44 5.82 9.90
C SER A 6 -15.25 4.87 9.88
N PRO A 7 -15.15 3.94 8.91
CA PRO A 7 -14.10 2.94 8.92
C PRO A 7 -12.78 3.72 8.94
N GLN A 8 -12.04 3.59 10.04
CA GLN A 8 -10.79 4.30 10.20
C GLN A 8 -9.85 3.67 9.19
N ARG A 9 -9.39 4.46 8.22
CA ARG A 9 -8.49 3.99 7.17
C ARG A 9 -7.07 4.41 7.51
N VAL A 10 -6.11 3.63 7.06
CA VAL A 10 -4.68 3.89 7.21
C VAL A 10 -4.01 3.80 5.85
N LEU A 11 -2.98 4.61 5.64
CA LEU A 11 -2.09 4.53 4.51
C LEU A 11 -0.84 3.78 4.95
N VAL A 12 -0.50 2.73 4.21
CA VAL A 12 0.74 1.97 4.39
C VAL A 12 1.64 2.30 3.21
N SER A 13 2.82 2.84 3.50
CA SER A 13 3.84 3.13 2.49
C SER A 13 4.89 2.02 2.53
N ALA A 14 5.17 1.44 1.36
CA ALA A 14 6.19 0.42 1.21
C ALA A 14 7.10 0.73 0.03
N VAL A 15 8.37 0.37 0.16
CA VAL A 15 9.40 0.60 -0.82
C VAL A 15 10.03 -0.73 -1.22
N VAL A 16 10.24 -0.92 -2.52
CA VAL A 16 11.00 -2.03 -3.07
C VAL A 16 12.24 -1.50 -3.76
N HIS A 17 13.41 -1.83 -3.22
CA HIS A 17 14.68 -1.54 -3.87
C HIS A 17 15.02 -2.61 -4.91
N GLY A 18 15.77 -2.24 -5.95
CA GLY A 18 16.21 -3.17 -6.98
C GLY A 18 15.10 -3.62 -7.92
N ALA A 19 14.03 -2.82 -8.08
CA ALA A 19 12.86 -3.18 -8.87
C ALA A 19 13.14 -3.36 -10.39
N HIS A 20 14.38 -3.20 -10.83
CA HIS A 20 14.86 -3.40 -12.21
C HIS A 20 15.03 -4.88 -12.61
N ASP A 21 15.04 -5.80 -11.63
CA ASP A 21 15.13 -7.23 -11.90
C ASP A 21 13.82 -7.79 -12.48
N ASP A 22 13.91 -8.69 -13.46
CA ASP A 22 12.75 -9.38 -14.06
C ASP A 22 11.95 -10.15 -13.00
N ALA A 23 12.63 -10.67 -11.97
CA ALA A 23 11.96 -11.35 -10.87
C ALA A 23 11.13 -10.38 -10.00
N ALA A 24 11.61 -9.15 -9.80
CA ALA A 24 10.85 -8.11 -9.10
C ALA A 24 9.62 -7.68 -9.92
N ARG A 25 9.74 -7.62 -11.25
CA ARG A 25 8.61 -7.35 -12.16
C ARG A 25 7.53 -8.44 -12.10
N GLU A 26 7.92 -9.70 -11.98
CA GLU A 26 6.99 -10.81 -11.83
C GLU A 26 6.29 -10.79 -10.46
N ARG A 27 7.03 -10.55 -9.37
CA ARG A 27 6.43 -10.41 -8.03
C ARG A 27 5.47 -9.21 -7.94
N MET A 28 5.79 -8.13 -8.64
CA MET A 28 4.89 -6.99 -8.81
C MET A 28 3.57 -7.37 -9.48
N ARG A 29 3.63 -8.12 -10.58
CA ARG A 29 2.43 -8.61 -11.26
C ARG A 29 1.60 -9.47 -10.33
N ARG A 30 2.25 -10.36 -9.57
CA ARG A 30 1.56 -11.17 -8.55
C ARG A 30 0.90 -10.32 -7.49
N LEU A 31 1.52 -9.24 -7.02
CA LEU A 31 0.92 -8.30 -6.08
C LEU A 31 -0.37 -7.70 -6.65
N PHE A 32 -0.33 -7.14 -7.86
CA PHE A 32 -1.49 -6.51 -8.50
C PHE A 32 -2.62 -7.51 -8.82
N HIS A 33 -2.27 -8.78 -9.02
CA HIS A 33 -3.24 -9.86 -9.22
C HIS A 33 -3.60 -10.61 -7.92
N SER A 34 -3.09 -10.16 -6.77
CA SER A 34 -3.42 -10.73 -5.45
C SER A 34 -4.55 -9.94 -4.77
N PRO A 35 -5.11 -10.45 -3.65
CA PRO A 35 -6.03 -9.67 -2.82
C PRO A 35 -5.45 -8.37 -2.28
N LEU A 36 -4.13 -8.14 -2.35
CA LEU A 36 -3.55 -6.84 -2.01
C LEU A 36 -3.69 -5.80 -3.10
N GLY A 37 -3.82 -6.22 -4.36
CA GLY A 37 -3.89 -5.31 -5.51
C GLY A 37 -5.04 -4.31 -5.40
N VAL A 38 -6.16 -4.70 -4.78
CA VAL A 38 -7.33 -3.83 -4.58
C VAL A 38 -7.10 -2.72 -3.56
N TYR A 39 -6.09 -2.85 -2.69
CA TYR A 39 -5.76 -1.86 -1.69
C TYR A 39 -4.69 -0.87 -2.15
N VAL A 40 -4.04 -1.10 -3.30
CA VAL A 40 -3.00 -0.20 -3.81
C VAL A 40 -3.65 1.11 -4.27
N SER A 41 -3.37 2.19 -3.55
CA SER A 41 -3.83 3.55 -3.89
C SER A 41 -2.84 4.30 -4.78
N HIS A 42 -1.55 3.99 -4.64
CA HIS A 42 -0.49 4.59 -5.43
C HIS A 42 0.63 3.58 -5.70
N ALA A 43 1.19 3.64 -6.91
CA ALA A 43 2.40 2.91 -7.27
C ALA A 43 3.23 3.81 -8.17
N SER A 44 4.43 4.17 -7.73
CA SER A 44 5.40 4.92 -8.52
C SER A 44 6.70 4.16 -8.58
N ARG A 45 7.44 4.40 -9.66
CA ARG A 45 8.75 3.83 -9.88
C ARG A 45 9.70 4.97 -10.16
N ASP A 46 10.73 5.08 -9.34
CA ASP A 46 11.79 6.05 -9.52
C ASP A 46 13.13 5.32 -9.56
N HIS A 47 13.81 5.37 -10.71
CA HIS A 47 15.05 4.66 -10.97
C HIS A 47 15.03 3.23 -10.35
N ALA A 48 15.87 2.97 -9.35
CA ALA A 48 16.04 1.66 -8.73
C ALA A 48 14.97 1.31 -7.67
N GLU A 49 14.03 2.21 -7.41
CA GLU A 49 13.07 2.10 -6.33
C GLU A 49 11.63 2.08 -6.85
N LEU A 50 10.79 1.30 -6.18
CA LEU A 50 9.35 1.33 -6.37
C LEU A 50 8.69 1.68 -5.04
N SER A 51 7.94 2.77 -5.04
CA SER A 51 7.10 3.17 -3.92
C SER A 51 5.67 2.69 -4.15
N LEU A 52 5.11 2.03 -3.14
CA LEU A 52 3.73 1.57 -3.07
C LEU A 52 3.03 2.26 -1.90
N GLU A 53 1.81 2.72 -2.14
CA GLU A 53 0.91 3.16 -1.08
C GLU A 53 -0.32 2.26 -1.10
N PHE A 54 -0.70 1.76 0.08
CA PHE A 54 -1.91 0.98 0.29
C PHE A 54 -2.88 1.78 1.14
N ASP A 55 -4.10 1.98 0.64
CA ASP A 55 -5.20 2.52 1.41
C ASP A 55 -6.04 1.35 1.95
N VAL A 56 -5.96 1.12 3.25
CA VAL A 56 -6.53 -0.05 3.93
C VAL A 56 -7.44 0.35 5.07
N ALA A 57 -8.49 -0.45 5.28
CA ALA A 57 -9.27 -0.35 6.50
C ALA A 57 -8.40 -0.78 7.70
N CYS A 58 -8.59 -0.15 8.87
CA CYS A 58 -7.78 -0.45 10.04
C CYS A 58 -7.93 -1.93 10.47
N GLU A 59 -9.11 -2.53 10.29
CA GLU A 59 -9.32 -3.96 10.57
C GLU A 59 -8.50 -4.88 9.65
N ASP A 60 -8.18 -4.44 8.43
CA ASP A 60 -7.45 -5.23 7.44
C ASP A 60 -5.92 -5.08 7.57
N LEU A 61 -5.42 -4.12 8.33
CA LEU A 61 -3.99 -3.76 8.38
C LEU A 61 -3.07 -4.96 8.66
N ALA A 62 -3.42 -5.80 9.65
CA ALA A 62 -2.63 -6.96 10.00
C ALA A 62 -2.55 -7.98 8.86
N PHE A 63 -3.68 -8.19 8.17
CA PHE A 63 -3.76 -9.04 6.97
C PHE A 63 -2.92 -8.45 5.84
N THR A 64 -2.98 -7.13 5.63
CA THR A 64 -2.22 -6.43 4.60
C THR A 64 -0.72 -6.60 4.80
N ILE A 65 -0.20 -6.32 5.99
CA ILE A 65 1.24 -6.43 6.31
C ILE A 65 1.72 -7.87 6.12
N ARG A 66 0.96 -8.85 6.62
CA ARG A 66 1.31 -10.27 6.50
C ARG A 66 1.37 -10.70 5.04
N THR A 67 0.37 -10.33 4.25
CA THR A 67 0.28 -10.72 2.85
C THR A 67 1.35 -10.02 2.02
N LEU A 68 1.69 -8.77 2.35
CA LEU A 68 2.71 -8.01 1.64
C LEU A 68 4.07 -8.70 1.76
N ARG A 69 4.43 -9.13 2.98
CA ARG A 69 5.65 -9.89 3.26
C ARG A 69 5.70 -11.25 2.54
N GLN A 70 4.54 -11.85 2.22
CA GLN A 70 4.47 -13.13 1.51
C GLN A 70 4.61 -12.96 0.00
N VAL A 71 3.98 -11.93 -0.57
CA VAL A 71 3.94 -11.72 -2.02
C VAL A 71 5.14 -10.92 -2.52
N LEU A 72 5.62 -9.99 -1.69
CA LEU A 72 6.72 -9.07 -2.00
C LEU A 72 7.65 -8.95 -0.78
N PRO A 73 8.40 -10.02 -0.44
CA PRO A 73 9.24 -10.08 0.75
C PRO A 73 10.35 -9.02 0.78
N GLU A 74 10.75 -8.49 -0.38
CA GLU A 74 11.72 -7.42 -0.50
C GLU A 74 11.15 -6.02 -0.22
N ALA A 75 9.83 -5.89 0.00
CA ALA A 75 9.21 -4.63 0.34
C ALA A 75 9.53 -4.24 1.80
N ALA A 76 10.20 -3.10 1.97
CA ALA A 76 10.34 -2.42 3.25
C ALA A 76 9.09 -1.58 3.52
N ILE A 77 8.49 -1.70 4.71
CA ILE A 77 7.40 -0.82 5.11
C ILE A 77 8.04 0.41 5.75
N GLU A 78 7.88 1.56 5.10
CA GLU A 78 8.47 2.83 5.53
C GLU A 78 7.58 3.56 6.54
N GLU A 79 6.26 3.53 6.31
CA GLU A 79 5.31 4.30 7.12
C GLU A 79 3.95 3.61 7.21
N VAL A 80 3.30 3.73 8.37
CA VAL A 80 1.87 3.45 8.53
C VAL A 80 1.24 4.64 9.23
N ARG A 81 0.34 5.34 8.54
CA ARG A 81 -0.28 6.58 9.04
C ARG A 81 -1.80 6.55 8.92
N PRO A 82 -2.56 7.20 9.82
CA PRO A 82 -3.99 7.39 9.62
C PRO A 82 -4.25 8.10 8.29
N ARG A 83 -5.22 7.60 7.52
CA ARG A 83 -5.72 8.30 6.34
C ARG A 83 -6.56 9.47 6.83
N VAL A 84 -5.91 10.60 7.07
CA VAL A 84 -6.62 11.86 7.24
C VAL A 84 -7.23 12.22 5.89
N PHE A 85 -8.56 12.42 5.85
CA PHE A 85 -9.15 13.14 4.72
C PHE A 85 -8.55 14.55 4.76
N GLY A 86 -7.46 14.76 4.02
CA GLY A 86 -6.98 16.09 3.75
C GLY A 86 -8.15 16.82 3.13
N GLN A 87 -8.70 17.80 3.86
CA GLN A 87 -9.52 18.83 3.24
C GLN A 87 -8.70 19.30 2.04
N ARG A 88 -9.17 18.94 0.85
CA ARG A 88 -8.62 19.39 -0.41
C ARG A 88 -8.64 20.91 -0.30
N LEU A 89 -7.50 21.51 0.02
CA LEU A 89 -7.32 22.95 -0.07
C LEU A 89 -7.33 23.22 -1.57
N ILE A 90 -8.54 23.43 -2.09
CA ILE A 90 -8.75 23.95 -3.44
C ILE A 90 -8.14 25.34 -3.40
N ARG A 91 -6.87 25.46 -3.79
CA ARG A 91 -6.34 26.75 -4.19
C ARG A 91 -7.02 27.08 -5.53
N ARG A 92 -7.97 28.01 -5.45
CA ARG A 92 -8.52 28.73 -6.61
C ARG A 92 -7.44 29.60 -7.24
#